data_AF-A0A1Y2BSM1-F1
#
_entry.id   AF-A0A1Y2BSM1-F1
#
_cell.length_a   1.000
_cell.length_b   1.000
_cell.length_c   1.000
_cell.angle_alpha   90.00
_cell.angle_beta   90.00
_cell.angle_gamma   90.00
#
_symmetry.space_group_name_H-M   'P 1'
#
loop_
_entity.id
_entity.type
_entity.pdbx_description
1 polymer ?
#
loop_
_entity_poly.entity_id
_entity_poly.type
_entity_poly.pdbx_seq_one_letter_code
_entity_poly.pdbx_strand_id
1 'polypeptide(L)'
;ELEKHHQEIDEFFKKLCLNLKGLSNWNSALKPAKMEMIVVSNVPSIQMDEVLPIHESENTLLAPEEAYEKPKADVKGETEIDSNEKKRQRARRRKIKKIERKQKEKELKGSIEDFAK
;
A
#
# COMPACT_ATOMS: atom_id res chain seq x y z
N GLU A 1 -14.93 12.13 24.09
CA GLU A 1 -15.12 13.59 23.92
C GLU A 1 -14.05 14.18 23.01
N LEU A 2 -12.77 13.97 23.30
CA LEU A 2 -11.64 14.42 22.46
C LEU A 2 -11.76 14.02 20.97
N GLU A 3 -12.11 12.77 20.69
CA GLU A 3 -12.28 12.28 19.31
C GLU A 3 -13.41 12.99 18.56
N LYS A 4 -14.50 13.33 19.26
CA LYS A 4 -15.61 14.08 18.68
C LYS A 4 -15.18 15.50 18.31
N HIS A 5 -14.41 16.16 19.18
CA HIS A 5 -13.86 17.49 18.88
C HIS A 5 -12.86 17.45 17.73
N HIS A 6 -12.03 16.42 17.60
CA HIS A 6 -11.15 16.25 16.44
C HIS A 6 -11.94 16.11 15.13
N GLN A 7 -13.03 15.34 15.13
CA GLN A 7 -13.91 15.21 13.97
C GLN A 7 -14.57 16.54 13.60
N GLU A 8 -15.09 17.28 14.60
CA GLU A 8 -15.68 18.61 14.39
C GLU A 8 -14.69 19.59 13.78
N ILE A 9 -13.45 19.64 14.30
CA ILE A 9 -12.37 20.50 13.77
C ILE A 9 -12.04 20.12 12.32
N ASP A 10 -11.93 18.84 12.01
CA ASP A 10 -11.64 18.35 10.66
C ASP A 10 -12.73 18.74 9.65
N GLU A 11 -14.00 18.68 10.07
CA GLU A 11 -15.12 19.12 9.23
C GLU A 11 -15.06 20.62 8.94
N PHE A 12 -14.85 21.45 9.98
CA PHE A 12 -14.72 22.90 9.80
C PHE A 12 -13.52 23.26 8.93
N PHE A 13 -12.38 22.60 9.13
CA PHE A 13 -11.18 22.80 8.33
C PHE A 13 -11.42 22.45 6.85
N LYS A 14 -12.07 21.31 6.56
CA LYS A 14 -12.44 20.92 5.19
C LYS A 14 -13.34 21.96 4.52
N LYS A 15 -14.36 22.47 5.22
CA LYS A 15 -15.27 23.51 4.71
C LYS A 15 -14.54 24.81 4.43
N LEU A 16 -13.69 25.26 5.35
CA LEU A 16 -12.88 26.47 5.18
C LEU A 16 -11.95 26.35 3.97
N CYS A 17 -11.22 25.24 3.85
CA CYS A 17 -10.34 25.02 2.70
C CYS A 17 -11.10 24.98 1.37
N LEU A 18 -12.29 24.36 1.33
CA LEU A 18 -13.11 24.34 0.12
C LEU A 18 -13.54 25.75 -0.31
N ASN A 19 -14.01 26.55 0.65
CA ASN A 19 -14.44 27.93 0.39
C ASN A 19 -13.26 28.81 -0.06
N LEU A 20 -12.11 28.71 0.62
CA LEU A 20 -10.92 29.45 0.25
C LEU A 20 -10.44 29.07 -1.16
N LYS A 21 -10.47 27.78 -1.50
CA LYS A 21 -10.14 27.29 -2.85
C LYS A 21 -11.04 27.86 -3.92
N GLY A 22 -12.35 27.90 -3.67
CA GLY A 22 -13.34 28.46 -4.59
C GLY A 22 -13.13 29.95 -4.85
N LEU A 23 -12.81 30.72 -3.80
CA LEU A 23 -12.53 32.15 -3.90
C LEU A 23 -11.14 32.43 -4.52
N SER A 24 -10.18 31.52 -4.35
CA SER A 24 -8.79 31.64 -4.77
C SER A 24 -8.51 30.98 -6.14
N ASN A 25 -9.30 31.24 -7.19
CA ASN A 25 -9.09 30.68 -8.56
C ASN A 25 -8.67 29.19 -8.60
N TRP A 26 -9.08 28.38 -7.61
CA TRP A 26 -8.65 26.99 -7.43
C TRP A 26 -7.13 26.73 -7.34
N ASN A 27 -6.31 27.77 -7.19
CA ASN A 27 -4.87 27.62 -6.99
C ASN A 27 -4.57 27.14 -5.57
N SER A 28 -4.20 25.88 -5.42
CA SER A 28 -3.74 25.32 -4.15
C SER A 28 -2.68 24.28 -4.36
N ALA A 29 -1.74 24.20 -3.41
CA ALA A 29 -0.83 23.06 -3.31
C ALA A 29 -1.64 21.77 -3.18
N LEU A 30 -1.17 20.70 -3.82
CA LEU A 30 -1.77 19.38 -3.67
C LEU A 30 -1.86 19.04 -2.18
N LYS A 31 -3.01 18.53 -1.74
CA LYS A 31 -3.17 18.05 -0.36
C LYS A 31 -2.07 17.01 -0.10
N PRO A 32 -1.42 17.01 1.08
CA PRO A 32 -0.41 16.01 1.39
C PRO A 32 -1.02 14.62 1.25
N ALA A 33 -0.26 13.70 0.65
CA ALA A 33 -0.70 12.32 0.48
C ALA A 33 -0.94 11.69 1.85
N LYS A 34 -2.22 11.49 2.20
CA LYS A 34 -2.61 10.70 3.36
C LYS A 34 -2.74 9.25 2.91
N MET A 35 -2.20 8.33 3.70
CA MET A 35 -2.43 6.90 3.47
C MET A 35 -3.84 6.56 3.92
N GLU A 36 -4.76 6.45 2.97
CA GLU A 36 -6.14 6.02 3.21
C GLU A 36 -6.24 4.51 2.92
N MET A 37 -6.60 3.71 3.93
CA MET A 37 -6.81 2.27 3.77
C MET A 37 -8.18 2.04 3.14
N ILE A 38 -8.20 1.66 1.86
CA ILE A 38 -9.42 1.28 1.15
C ILE A 38 -9.51 -0.25 1.17
N VAL A 39 -10.56 -0.79 1.78
CA VAL A 39 -10.84 -2.23 1.77
C VAL A 39 -11.68 -2.54 0.53
N VAL A 40 -11.11 -3.26 -0.43
CA VAL A 40 -11.79 -3.71 -1.65
C VAL A 40 -12.30 -5.14 -1.45
N SER A 41 -13.60 -5.34 -1.58
CA SER A 41 -14.21 -6.67 -1.56
C SER A 41 -14.12 -7.36 -2.92
N ASN A 42 -14.05 -8.70 -2.93
CA ASN A 42 -14.07 -9.51 -4.15
C ASN A 42 -15.49 -9.52 -4.77
N VAL A 43 -15.82 -8.47 -5.50
CA VAL A 43 -17.04 -8.36 -6.30
C VAL A 43 -16.69 -8.42 -7.80
N PRO A 44 -17.60 -8.94 -8.65
CA PRO A 44 -17.46 -8.79 -10.10
C PRO A 44 -17.37 -7.32 -10.48
N SER A 45 -16.49 -6.96 -11.43
CA SER A 45 -16.32 -5.58 -11.88
C SER A 45 -17.64 -4.97 -12.39
N ILE A 46 -18.50 -5.80 -12.99
CA ILE A 46 -19.85 -5.43 -13.45
C ILE A 46 -20.69 -4.75 -12.35
N GLN A 47 -20.53 -5.12 -11.08
CA GLN A 47 -21.33 -4.53 -10.00
C GLN A 47 -20.95 -3.08 -9.67
N MET A 48 -19.73 -2.66 -10.02
CA MET A 48 -19.28 -1.29 -9.83
C MET A 48 -19.54 -0.40 -11.05
N ASP A 49 -19.82 -1.00 -12.20
CA ASP A 49 -20.06 -0.29 -13.45
C ASP A 49 -21.48 0.32 -13.47
N GLU A 50 -21.62 1.45 -14.16
CA GLU A 50 -22.92 2.10 -14.38
C GLU A 50 -23.82 1.20 -15.22
N VAL A 51 -25.14 1.19 -14.98
CA VAL A 51 -26.08 0.28 -15.68
C VAL A 51 -26.26 0.71 -17.15
N LEU A 52 -25.42 0.17 -18.04
CA LEU A 52 -25.56 0.24 -19.49
C LEU A 52 -25.97 -1.14 -20.03
N PRO A 53 -26.78 -1.22 -21.09
CA PRO A 53 -27.31 -2.49 -21.60
C PRO A 53 -26.26 -3.38 -22.31
N ILE A 54 -25.05 -2.89 -22.53
CA ILE A 54 -23.96 -3.61 -23.19
C ILE A 54 -22.77 -3.59 -22.23
N HIS A 55 -22.62 -4.64 -21.43
CA HIS A 55 -21.50 -4.81 -20.51
C HIS A 55 -20.78 -6.12 -20.80
N GLU A 56 -19.49 -6.04 -21.09
CA GLU A 56 -18.63 -7.19 -21.37
C GLU A 56 -17.40 -7.12 -20.44
N SER A 57 -17.55 -7.53 -19.18
CA SER A 57 -16.41 -7.71 -18.27
C SER A 57 -16.60 -8.97 -17.41
N GLU A 58 -15.77 -10.00 -17.63
CA GLU A 58 -15.80 -11.26 -16.85
C GLU A 58 -14.86 -11.22 -15.63
N ASN A 59 -14.19 -10.09 -15.39
CA ASN A 59 -13.17 -9.95 -14.37
C ASN A 59 -13.75 -9.59 -12.99
N THR A 60 -13.08 -10.03 -11.93
CA THR A 60 -13.28 -9.58 -10.56
C THR A 60 -12.36 -8.41 -10.23
N LEU A 61 -12.73 -7.56 -9.26
CA LEU A 61 -11.89 -6.42 -8.84
C LEU A 61 -10.54 -6.84 -8.26
N LEU A 62 -10.50 -8.00 -7.59
CA LEU A 62 -9.32 -8.48 -6.90
C LEU A 62 -8.38 -9.19 -7.87
N ALA A 63 -7.08 -8.85 -7.83
CA ALA A 63 -6.09 -9.52 -8.65
C ALA A 63 -5.92 -10.99 -8.20
N PRO A 64 -5.53 -11.92 -9.09
CA PRO A 64 -5.31 -13.33 -8.71
C PRO A 64 -4.28 -13.51 -7.59
N GLU A 65 -3.30 -12.60 -7.48
CA GLU A 65 -2.28 -12.64 -6.42
C GLU A 65 -2.79 -12.13 -5.06
N GLU A 66 -3.84 -11.32 -5.06
CA GLU A 66 -4.53 -10.85 -3.86
C GLU A 66 -5.59 -11.87 -3.42
N ALA A 67 -6.21 -12.59 -4.36
CA ALA A 67 -7.13 -13.70 -4.07
C ALA A 67 -6.40 -14.98 -3.63
N TYR A 68 -5.18 -15.20 -4.15
CA TYR A 68 -4.33 -16.34 -3.82
C TYR A 68 -2.87 -15.91 -3.66
N GLU A 69 -2.39 -15.91 -2.43
CA GLU A 69 -0.97 -15.72 -2.17
C GLU A 69 -0.18 -16.92 -2.68
N LYS A 70 0.58 -16.70 -3.76
CA LYS A 70 1.53 -17.72 -4.22
C LYS A 70 2.54 -18.01 -3.11
N PRO A 71 2.82 -19.29 -2.80
CA PRO A 71 3.88 -19.60 -1.86
C PRO A 71 5.20 -19.00 -2.36
N LYS A 72 5.95 -18.33 -1.48
CA LYS A 72 7.20 -17.61 -1.79
C LYS A 72 8.31 -18.48 -2.39
N ALA A 73 8.13 -19.80 -2.33
CA ALA A 73 8.98 -20.79 -2.98
C ALA A 73 8.09 -21.86 -3.59
N ASP A 74 8.52 -22.43 -4.72
CA ASP A 74 7.98 -23.69 -5.21
C ASP A 74 8.05 -24.70 -4.05
N VAL A 75 6.95 -25.40 -3.80
CA VAL A 75 6.86 -26.43 -2.76
C VAL A 75 7.69 -27.62 -3.23
N LYS A 76 9.00 -27.50 -3.09
CA LYS A 76 9.98 -28.52 -3.44
C LYS A 76 10.45 -29.19 -2.15
N GLY A 77 10.30 -30.50 -2.07
CA GLY A 77 10.76 -31.28 -0.91
C GLY A 77 12.28 -31.17 -0.76
N GLU A 78 12.79 -31.21 0.48
CA GLU A 78 14.24 -31.11 0.73
C GLU A 78 15.06 -32.21 0.02
N THR A 79 14.43 -33.34 -0.27
CA THR A 79 14.98 -34.50 -1.00
C THR A 79 15.14 -34.27 -2.50
N GLU A 80 14.43 -33.30 -3.08
CA GLU A 80 14.47 -33.00 -4.51
C GLU A 80 15.42 -31.85 -4.85
N ILE A 81 15.97 -31.17 -3.82
CA ILE A 81 16.83 -30.00 -3.97
C ILE A 81 18.27 -30.45 -4.26
N ASP A 82 18.77 -30.09 -5.44
CA ASP A 82 20.17 -30.31 -5.80
C ASP A 82 21.13 -29.45 -4.93
N SER A 83 22.34 -29.96 -4.76
CA SER A 83 23.42 -29.32 -4.01
C SER A 83 23.76 -27.90 -4.52
N ASN A 84 23.69 -27.67 -5.84
CA ASN A 84 23.92 -26.36 -6.44
C ASN A 84 22.78 -25.39 -6.13
N GLU A 85 21.54 -25.87 -6.18
CA GLU A 85 20.35 -25.10 -5.82
C GLU A 85 20.40 -24.64 -4.35
N LYS A 86 20.81 -25.54 -3.44
CA LYS A 86 20.98 -25.23 -2.01
C LYS A 86 22.00 -24.11 -1.77
N LYS A 87 23.11 -24.10 -2.53
CA LYS A 87 24.11 -23.01 -2.48
C LYS A 87 23.52 -21.70 -2.99
N ARG A 88 22.77 -21.72 -4.10
CA ARG A 88 22.09 -20.55 -4.67
C ARG A 88 21.07 -19.94 -3.71
N GLN A 89 20.24 -20.76 -3.08
CA GLN A 89 19.27 -20.31 -2.08
C GLN A 89 19.96 -19.68 -0.86
N ARG A 90 21.04 -20.29 -0.35
CA ARG A 90 21.83 -19.72 0.76
C ARG A 90 22.42 -18.36 0.40
N ALA A 91 22.95 -18.22 -0.81
CA ALA A 91 23.50 -16.95 -1.30
C ALA A 91 22.40 -15.87 -1.39
N ARG A 92 21.22 -16.20 -1.93
CA ARG A 92 20.06 -15.29 -1.95
C ARG A 92 19.64 -14.86 -0.55
N ARG A 93 19.48 -15.80 0.40
CA ARG A 93 19.16 -15.49 1.80
C ARG A 93 20.19 -14.57 2.45
N ARG A 94 21.49 -14.77 2.21
CA ARG A 94 22.56 -13.88 2.71
C ARG A 94 22.46 -12.47 2.12
N LYS A 95 22.15 -12.35 0.81
CA LYS A 95 21.97 -11.04 0.16
C LYS A 95 20.78 -10.28 0.75
N ILE A 96 19.64 -10.94 0.93
CA ILE A 96 18.43 -10.34 1.50
C ILE A 96 18.71 -9.83 2.92
N LYS A 97 19.28 -10.67 3.80
CA LYS A 97 19.65 -10.25 5.17
C LYS A 97 20.63 -9.07 5.19
N LYS A 98 21.55 -9.00 4.23
CA LYS A 98 22.49 -7.87 4.12
C LYS A 98 21.77 -6.57 3.72
N ILE A 99 20.76 -6.65 2.85
CA ILE A 99 19.95 -5.50 2.43
C ILE A 99 19.09 -5.03 3.61
N GLU A 100 18.38 -5.94 4.28
CA GLU A 100 17.56 -5.62 5.46
C GLU A 100 18.38 -4.94 6.56
N ARG A 101 19.59 -5.46 6.87
CA ARG A 101 20.46 -4.84 7.86
C ARG A 101 20.87 -3.42 7.46
N LYS A 102 21.18 -3.19 6.19
CA LYS A 102 21.52 -1.85 5.69
C LYS A 102 20.33 -0.89 5.74
N GLN A 103 19.11 -1.37 5.47
CA GLN A 103 17.89 -0.55 5.58
C GLN A 103 17.65 -0.13 7.02
N LYS A 104 17.68 -1.08 7.97
CA LYS A 104 17.52 -0.78 9.40
C LYS A 104 18.57 0.20 9.92
N GLU A 105 19.81 0.09 9.47
CA GLU A 105 20.86 1.03 9.85
C GLU A 105 20.60 2.44 9.31
N LYS A 106 20.07 2.55 8.09
CA LYS A 106 19.67 3.85 7.50
C LYS A 106 18.47 4.45 8.21
N GLU A 107 17.45 3.65 8.52
CA GLU A 107 16.27 4.09 9.28
C GLU A 107 16.65 4.57 10.67
N LEU A 108 17.52 3.83 11.37
CA LEU A 108 18.01 4.25 12.68
C LEU A 108 18.77 5.57 12.59
N LYS A 109 19.66 5.73 11.60
CA LYS A 109 20.39 6.99 11.37
C LYS A 109 19.44 8.15 11.03
N GLY A 110 18.46 7.93 10.15
CA GLY A 110 17.44 8.92 9.81
C GLY A 110 16.62 9.34 11.04
N SER A 111 16.19 8.38 11.88
CA SER A 111 15.46 8.70 13.11
C SER A 111 16.29 9.48 14.13
N ILE A 112 17.61 9.24 14.19
CA ILE A 112 18.52 10.00 15.06
C ILE A 112 18.72 11.41 14.50
N GLU A 113 18.83 11.56 13.19
CA GLU A 113 18.94 12.87 12.52
C GLU A 113 17.64 13.68 12.66
N ASP A 114 16.47 13.04 12.53
CA ASP A 114 15.16 13.66 12.73
C ASP A 114 14.92 14.05 14.21
N PHE A 115 15.46 13.28 15.16
CA PHE A 115 15.39 13.60 16.59
C PHE A 115 16.38 14.71 17.00
N ALA A 116 17.50 14.85 16.28
CA ALA A 116 18.51 15.87 16.54
C ALA A 116 18.17 17.25 15.94
N LYS A 117 17.09 17.35 15.16
CA LYS A 117 16.67 18.56 14.45
C LYS A 117 15.41 19.16 15.06
#